data_AF-A0A3C0R3R9-F1
#
_entry.id   AF-A0A3C0R3R9-F1
#
_cell.length_a   1.000
_cell.length_b   1.000
_cell.length_c   1.000
_cell.angle_alpha   90.00
_cell.angle_beta   90.00
_cell.angle_gamma   90.00
#
_symmetry.space_group_name_H-M   'P 1'
#
loop_
_entity.id
_entity.type
_entity.pdbx_description
1 polymer ?
#
loop_
_entity_poly.entity_id
_entity_poly.type
_entity_poly.pdbx_seq_one_letter_code
_entity_poly.pdbx_strand_id
1 'polypeptide(L)' 'LLVPLIEEGWLEDELTDRVIARYLEPLVSAEIDTLVLGCTHYPLLSNAIARFLGDKIKLVDSTRNCANA' A
#
# COMPACT_ATOMS: atom_id res chain seq x y z
N LEU A 1 6.98 1.96 -9.21
CA LEU A 1 7.97 0.95 -8.76
C LEU A 1 7.38 -0.17 -7.90
N LEU A 2 6.22 -0.02 -7.27
CA LEU A 2 5.68 -1.06 -6.38
C LEU A 2 5.41 -2.40 -7.08
N VAL A 3 4.84 -2.41 -8.29
CA VAL A 3 4.51 -3.66 -8.99
C VAL A 3 5.74 -4.54 -9.27
N PRO A 4 6.83 -4.05 -9.91
CA PRO A 4 8.03 -4.86 -10.11
C PRO A 4 8.63 -5.44 -8.81
N LEU A 5 8.64 -4.67 -7.72
CA LEU A 5 9.16 -5.14 -6.43
C LEU A 5 8.33 -6.31 -5.88
N ILE A 6 7.01 -6.25 -6.07
CA ILE A 6 6.09 -7.33 -5.68
C ILE A 6 6.31 -8.57 -6.53
N GLU A 7 6.46 -8.42 -7.85
CA GLU A 7 6.69 -9.53 -8.78
C GLU A 7 8.03 -10.26 -8.52
N GLU A 8 9.05 -9.53 -8.08
CA GLU A 8 10.34 -10.10 -7.63
C GLU A 8 10.30 -10.66 -6.19
N GLY A 9 9.15 -10.58 -5.52
CA GLY A 9 8.95 -11.13 -4.17
C GLY A 9 9.53 -10.29 -3.03
N TRP A 10 9.87 -9.02 -3.27
CA TRP A 10 10.48 -8.12 -2.28
C TRP A 10 9.40 -7.48 -1.40
N LEU A 11 8.67 -8.30 -0.64
CA LEU A 11 7.54 -7.88 0.19
C LEU A 11 7.96 -7.32 1.55
N GLU A 12 9.08 -7.82 2.08
CA GLU A 12 9.66 -7.45 3.38
C GLU A 12 11.11 -6.98 3.18
N ASP A 13 11.27 -5.90 2.42
CA ASP A 13 12.59 -5.38 2.03
C ASP A 13 12.69 -3.87 2.29
N GLU A 14 13.86 -3.40 2.73
CA GLU A 14 14.09 -1.99 3.03
C GLU A 14 13.93 -1.07 1.82
N LEU A 15 14.24 -1.54 0.62
CA LEU A 15 14.02 -0.79 -0.61
C LEU A 15 12.52 -0.60 -0.85
N THR A 16 11.74 -1.66 -0.66
CA THR A 16 10.28 -1.60 -0.79
C THR A 16 9.69 -0.61 0.21
N ASP A 17 10.13 -0.64 1.46
CA ASP A 17 9.70 0.33 2.48
C ASP A 17 10.04 1.78 2.09
N ARG A 18 11.25 2.03 1.56
CA ARG A 18 11.65 3.37 1.07
C ARG A 18 10.80 3.84 -0.12
N VAL A 19 10.46 2.93 -1.03
CA VAL A 19 9.61 3.24 -2.19
C VAL A 19 8.17 3.54 -1.76
N ILE A 20 7.63 2.78 -0.80
CA ILE A 20 6.33 3.04 -0.18
C ILE A 20 6.33 4.44 0.42
N ALA A 21 7.32 4.75 1.28
CA ALA A 21 7.42 6.06 1.92
C ALA A 21 7.47 7.19 0.88
N ARG A 22 8.35 7.07 -0.13
CA ARG A 22 8.50 8.09 -1.19
C ARG A 22 7.19 8.40 -1.94
N TYR A 23 6.34 7.41 -2.13
CA TYR A 23 5.08 7.54 -2.87
C TYR A 23 3.90 7.95 -2.00
N LEU A 24 3.87 7.52 -0.74
CA LEU A 24 2.75 7.78 0.16
C LEU A 24 2.95 9.04 1.00
N GLU A 25 4.17 9.52 1.21
CA GLU A 25 4.47 10.76 1.95
C GLU A 25 3.63 11.97 1.49
N PRO A 26 3.45 12.23 0.19
CA PRO A 26 2.62 13.36 -0.26
C PRO A 26 1.14 13.19 0.09
N LEU A 27 0.64 11.95 0.18
CA LEU A 27 -0.74 11.65 0.55
C LEU A 27 -0.94 11.79 2.06
N VAL A 28 0.02 11.32 2.85
CA VAL A 28 0.03 11.53 4.31
C VAL A 28 0.08 13.02 4.64
N SER A 29 0.92 13.78 3.93
CA SER A 29 1.01 15.24 4.07
C SER A 29 -0.26 15.97 3.64
N ALA A 30 -1.07 15.36 2.78
CA ALA A 30 -2.38 15.85 2.38
C ALA A 30 -3.51 15.42 3.34
N GLU A 31 -3.17 14.75 4.44
CA GLU A 31 -4.10 14.34 5.51
C GLU A 31 -5.28 13.51 5.02
N ILE A 32 -5.04 12.58 4.08
CA ILE A 32 -6.08 11.63 3.66
C ILE A 32 -6.52 10.76 4.85
N ASP A 33 -7.79 10.37 4.87
CA ASP A 33 -8.32 9.41 5.85
C ASP A 33 -8.40 7.98 5.32
N THR A 34 -8.32 7.80 3.99
CA THR A 34 -8.56 6.53 3.32
C THR A 34 -7.65 6.38 2.10
N LEU A 35 -7.02 5.21 1.97
CA LEU A 35 -6.24 4.83 0.81
C LEU A 35 -6.83 3.58 0.14
N VAL A 36 -7.14 3.68 -1.15
CA VAL A 36 -7.61 2.57 -1.98
C VAL A 36 -6.43 1.87 -2.64
N LEU A 37 -6.29 0.56 -2.42
CA LEU A 37 -5.33 -0.30 -3.10
C LEU A 37 -5.85 -0.61 -4.50
N GLY A 38 -5.69 0.34 -5.42
CA GLY A 38 -6.28 0.34 -6.77
C GLY A 38 -5.55 -0.52 -7.82
N CYS A 39 -4.61 -1.38 -7.40
CA CYS A 39 -3.92 -2.32 -8.29
C CYS A 39 -4.04 -3.72 -7.71
N THR A 40 -4.16 -4.72 -8.58
CA THR A 40 -4.29 -6.14 -8.21
C THR A 40 -3.15 -6.64 -7.32
N HIS A 41 -1.95 -6.07 -7.43
CA HIS A 41 -0.77 -6.50 -6.67
C HIS A 41 -0.70 -5.91 -5.25
N TYR A 42 -1.26 -4.72 -5.04
CA TYR A 42 -1.04 -3.96 -3.80
C TYR A 42 -1.55 -4.60 -2.51
N PRO A 43 -2.57 -5.49 -2.51
CA PRO A 43 -2.92 -6.26 -1.32
C PRO A 43 -1.74 -7.05 -0.72
N LEU A 44 -0.76 -7.46 -1.54
CA LEU A 44 0.45 -8.16 -1.09
C LEU A 44 1.38 -7.27 -0.24
N LEU A 45 1.30 -5.95 -0.38
CA LEU A 45 2.03 -4.97 0.44
C LEU A 45 1.16 -4.35 1.54
N SER A 46 -0.05 -4.86 1.78
CA SER A 46 -0.98 -4.29 2.76
C SER A 46 -0.35 -4.09 4.14
N ASN A 47 0.42 -5.06 4.62
CA ASN A 47 1.13 -4.96 5.90
C ASN A 47 2.20 -3.86 5.90
N ALA A 48 3.03 -3.78 4.85
CA ALA A 48 4.07 -2.76 4.74
C ALA A 48 3.49 -1.35 4.63
N ILE A 49 2.43 -1.20 3.84
CA ILE A 49 1.68 0.05 3.68
C ILE A 49 1.02 0.45 5.01
N ALA A 50 0.38 -0.49 5.71
CA ALA A 50 -0.24 -0.23 7.01
C ALA A 50 0.78 0.22 8.06
N ARG A 51 1.98 -0.40 8.11
CA ARG A 51 3.07 0.03 9.00
C ARG A 51 3.49 1.47 8.74
N PHE A 52 3.55 1.88 7.48
CA PHE A 52 3.92 3.25 7.11
C PHE A 52 2.83 4.27 7.44
N LEU A 53 1.57 3.96 7.13
CA LEU A 53 0.45 4.89 7.30
C LEU A 53 -0.03 5.00 8.76
N GLY A 54 0.17 3.96 9.57
CA GLY A 54 -0.37 3.85 10.92
C GLY A 54 -1.90 3.71 10.96
N ASP A 55 -2.47 3.80 12.16
CA ASP A 55 -3.89 3.45 12.40
C ASP A 55 -4.90 4.51 11.95
N LYS A 56 -4.44 5.69 11.51
CA LYS A 56 -5.32 6.81 11.15
C LYS A 56 -5.91 6.69 9.75
N ILE A 57 -5.26 5.95 8.85
CA ILE A 57 -5.64 5.88 7.44
C ILE A 57 -6.23 4.51 7.14
N LYS A 58 -7.49 4.49 6.71
CA LYS A 58 -8.20 3.27 6.35
C LYS A 58 -7.68 2.71 5.03
N LEU A 59 -7.28 1.45 5.03
CA LEU A 59 -6.93 0.73 3.81
C LEU A 59 -8.14 0.01 3.22
N VAL A 60 -8.37 0.23 1.93
CA VAL A 60 -9.45 -0.41 1.16
C VAL A 60 -8.83 -1.32 0.09
N ASP A 61 -9.06 -2.62 0.21
CA ASP A 61 -8.61 -3.63 -0.73
C ASP A 61 -9.65 -3.84 -1.85
N SER A 62 -9.29 -3.47 -3.07
CA SER A 62 -10.15 -3.61 -4.25
C SER A 62 -10.46 -5.08 -4.57
N THR A 63 -9.51 -6.01 -4.38
CA THR A 63 -9.71 -7.44 -4.64
C THR A 63 -10.77 -8.01 -3.71
N ARG A 64 -10.65 -7.69 -2.41
CA ARG A 64 -11.63 -8.15 -1.40
C ARG A 64 -13.00 -7.50 -1.60
N ASN A 65 -13.05 -6.24 -2.02
CA ASN A 65 -14.31 -5.58 -2.32
C ASN A 65 -15.03 -6.20 -3.52
N CYS A 66 -14.31 -6.51 -4.61
CA CYS A 66 -14.90 -7.18 -5.77
C CYS A 66 -15.42 -8.58 -5.46
N ALA A 67 -14.75 -9.33 -4.57
CA ALA A 67 -15.16 -10.68 -4.19
C ALA A 67 -16.47 -10.73 -3.36
N ASN A 68 -16.80 -9.66 -2.65
CA ASN A 68 -17.96 -9.58 -1.75
C ASN A 68 -19.14 -8.77 -2.32
N ALA A 69 -19.04 -8.33 -3.59
CA ALA A 69 -20.04 -7.52 -4.27
C ALA A 69 -21.16 -8.36 -4.90
#